data_AF-A0AAE0FKQ8-F1
#
_entry.id   AF-A0AAE0FKQ8-F1
#
_cell.length_a   1.000
_cell.length_b   1.000
_cell.length_c   1.000
_cell.angle_alpha   90.00
_cell.angle_beta   90.00
_cell.angle_gamma   90.00
#
_symmetry.space_group_name_H-M   'P 1'
#
loop_
_entity.id
_entity.type
_entity.pdbx_description
1 polymer ?
#
loop_
_entity_poly.entity_id
_entity_poly.type
_entity_poly.pdbx_seq_one_letter_code
_entity_poly.pdbx_strand_id
1 'polypeptide(L)'
;MMTLWFSASLSYYGLSLGSGHLQGNLYYNAMGSALMEIPACIVAAGMLDSPSTGRRLSVAIFYLCGAVSCLMLVLFRATFLANWAHMLGKLAMSAAFDAILVYSIEVFPTAVRGSAMGLCSAMARVAAMLAPVVLELCGMTIMHLLFGCMAACAAMACFLGLPETSGQSLKSQNETASAKLQESRSA
;
A
#
# COMPACT_ATOMS: atom_id res chain seq x y z
N MET A 1 0.66 10.67 -3.85
CA MET A 1 -0.29 10.14 -2.84
C MET A 1 -1.42 9.35 -3.48
N MET A 2 -2.24 9.95 -4.34
CA MET A 2 -3.40 9.25 -4.93
C MET A 2 -3.03 7.95 -5.65
N THR A 3 -1.92 7.94 -6.41
CA THR A 3 -1.39 6.74 -7.08
C THR A 3 -0.97 5.64 -6.11
N LEU A 4 -0.39 6.01 -4.97
CA LEU A 4 -0.02 5.06 -3.91
C LEU A 4 -1.28 4.43 -3.31
N TRP A 5 -2.25 5.24 -2.88
CA TRP A 5 -3.53 4.74 -2.36
C TRP A 5 -4.26 3.83 -3.34
N PHE A 6 -4.27 4.21 -4.62
CA PHE A 6 -4.85 3.40 -5.70
C PHE A 6 -4.12 2.06 -5.84
N SER A 7 -2.79 2.06 -5.91
CA SER A 7 -1.98 0.84 -6.06
C SER A 7 -2.08 -0.10 -4.87
N ALA A 8 -2.01 0.41 -3.63
CA ALA A 8 -2.15 -0.41 -2.42
C ALA A 8 -3.53 -1.05 -2.33
N SER A 9 -4.60 -0.28 -2.55
CA SER A 9 -5.96 -0.79 -2.50
C SER A 9 -6.20 -1.87 -3.55
N LEU A 10 -5.81 -1.60 -4.81
CA LEU A 10 -5.98 -2.54 -5.90
C LEU A 10 -5.26 -3.87 -5.61
N SER A 11 -4.01 -3.81 -5.15
CA SER A 11 -3.20 -4.99 -4.82
C SER A 11 -3.72 -5.72 -3.59
N TYR A 12 -4.15 -5.00 -2.55
CA TYR A 12 -4.70 -5.57 -1.32
C TYR A 12 -5.98 -6.37 -1.60
N TYR A 13 -6.94 -5.77 -2.31
CA TYR A 13 -8.20 -6.43 -2.64
C TYR A 13 -8.00 -7.54 -3.63
N GLY A 14 -7.10 -7.33 -4.60
CA GLY A 14 -6.77 -8.35 -5.55
C GLY A 14 -6.15 -9.59 -4.90
N LEU A 15 -5.17 -9.44 -4.02
CA LEU A 15 -4.62 -10.57 -3.26
C LEU A 15 -5.71 -11.25 -2.42
N SER A 16 -6.61 -10.49 -1.79
CA SER A 16 -7.76 -11.11 -1.08
C SER A 16 -8.65 -11.95 -1.98
N LEU A 17 -8.92 -11.52 -3.22
CA LEU A 17 -9.73 -12.29 -4.16
C LEU A 17 -8.96 -13.50 -4.72
N GLY A 18 -7.64 -13.36 -4.88
CA GLY A 18 -6.76 -14.43 -5.35
C GLY A 18 -6.55 -15.56 -4.34
N SER A 19 -6.83 -15.34 -3.05
CA SER A 19 -6.61 -16.35 -2.00
C SER A 19 -7.45 -17.61 -2.21
N GLY A 20 -8.60 -17.49 -2.89
CA GLY A 20 -9.46 -18.63 -3.20
C GLY A 20 -8.98 -19.52 -4.34
N HIS A 21 -8.00 -19.07 -5.13
CA HIS A 21 -7.42 -19.82 -6.24
C HIS A 21 -6.06 -20.44 -5.89
N LEU A 22 -5.63 -20.32 -4.63
CA LEU A 22 -4.44 -20.96 -4.10
C LEU A 22 -4.65 -22.47 -3.95
N GLN A 23 -3.56 -23.22 -4.00
CA GLN A 23 -3.60 -24.67 -3.78
C GLN A 23 -4.00 -24.97 -2.33
N GLY A 24 -4.92 -25.91 -2.13
CA GLY A 24 -5.40 -26.32 -0.80
C GLY A 24 -6.87 -25.97 -0.56
N ASN A 25 -7.25 -25.87 0.71
CA ASN A 25 -8.62 -25.56 1.09
C ASN A 25 -8.85 -24.04 1.12
N LEU A 26 -9.91 -23.58 0.45
CA LEU A 26 -10.32 -22.18 0.40
C LEU A 26 -10.41 -21.54 1.80
N TYR A 27 -11.00 -22.23 2.78
CA TYR A 27 -11.21 -21.69 4.12
C TYR A 27 -9.89 -21.45 4.85
N TYR A 28 -8.94 -22.39 4.78
CA TYR A 28 -7.62 -22.22 5.40
C TYR A 28 -6.81 -21.11 4.73
N ASN A 29 -6.86 -21.01 3.40
CA ASN A 29 -6.15 -19.98 2.66
C ASN A 29 -6.72 -18.58 2.95
N ALA A 30 -8.05 -18.44 3.00
CA ALA A 30 -8.71 -17.19 3.36
C ALA A 30 -8.46 -16.79 4.83
N MET A 31 -8.54 -17.75 5.76
CA MET A 31 -8.19 -17.52 7.16
C MET A 31 -6.73 -17.09 7.32
N GLY A 32 -5.81 -17.73 6.59
CA GLY A 32 -4.40 -17.35 6.57
C GLY A 32 -4.20 -15.91 6.07
N SER A 33 -4.83 -15.55 4.96
CA SER A 33 -4.76 -14.18 4.42
C SER A 33 -5.31 -13.13 5.38
N ALA A 34 -6.40 -13.44 6.11
CA ALA A 34 -6.97 -12.54 7.12
C ALA A 34 -6.09 -12.46 8.37
N LEU A 35 -5.53 -13.59 8.83
CA LEU A 35 -4.64 -13.63 9.98
C LEU A 35 -3.38 -12.79 9.75
N MET A 36 -2.90 -12.69 8.51
CA MET A 36 -1.74 -11.89 8.12
C MET A 36 -1.94 -10.37 8.27
N GLU A 37 -3.16 -9.87 8.51
CA GLU A 37 -3.39 -8.44 8.79
C GLU A 37 -2.83 -8.02 10.15
N ILE A 38 -2.96 -8.87 11.17
CA ILE A 38 -2.45 -8.59 12.52
C ILE A 38 -0.93 -8.37 12.52
N PRO A 39 -0.09 -9.29 11.98
CA PRO A 39 1.34 -9.07 11.91
C PRO A 39 1.69 -7.92 10.94
N ALA A 40 0.90 -7.68 9.89
CA ALA A 40 1.14 -6.54 9.00
C ALA A 40 1.08 -5.21 9.76
N CYS A 41 0.06 -5.02 10.61
CA CYS A 41 -0.06 -3.83 11.46
C CYS A 41 1.16 -3.67 12.39
N ILE A 42 1.60 -4.76 13.03
CA ILE A 42 2.76 -4.74 13.95
C ILE A 42 4.05 -4.39 13.20
N VAL A 43 4.28 -5.00 12.04
CA VAL A 43 5.44 -4.74 11.20
C VAL A 43 5.42 -3.30 10.67
N ALA A 44 4.26 -2.81 10.23
CA ALA A 44 4.10 -1.42 9.79
C ALA A 44 4.42 -0.43 10.92
N ALA A 45 3.84 -0.64 12.10
CA ALA A 45 4.12 0.20 13.28
C ALA A 45 5.61 0.17 13.65
N GLY A 46 6.22 -1.01 13.76
CA GLY A 46 7.63 -1.15 14.12
C GLY A 46 8.58 -0.53 13.08
N MET A 47 8.28 -0.63 11.79
CA MET A 47 9.10 -0.01 10.74
C MET A 47 8.90 1.50 10.62
N LEU A 48 7.74 2.04 11.02
CA LEU A 48 7.47 3.48 11.06
C LEU A 48 8.06 4.17 12.29
N ASP A 49 8.11 3.47 13.42
CA ASP A 49 8.69 3.96 14.67
C ASP A 49 10.23 3.83 14.71
N SER A 50 10.81 2.99 13.85
CA SER A 50 12.26 2.83 13.75
C SER A 50 12.94 4.14 13.33
N PRO A 51 13.83 4.72 14.17
CA PRO A 51 14.51 5.98 13.85
C PRO A 51 15.44 5.90 12.64
N SER A 52 15.88 4.68 12.30
CA SER A 52 16.87 4.43 11.25
C SER A 52 16.25 4.18 9.88
N THR A 53 14.97 3.82 9.83
CA THR A 53 14.24 3.56 8.58
C THR A 53 13.25 4.70 8.38
N GLY A 54 13.68 5.74 7.67
CA GLY A 54 12.81 6.88 7.34
C GLY A 54 11.45 6.44 6.79
N ARG A 55 10.39 7.20 7.08
CA ARG A 55 8.99 6.83 6.76
C ARG A 55 8.77 6.59 5.28
N ARG A 56 9.51 7.30 4.42
CA ARG A 56 9.48 7.09 2.97
C ARG A 56 10.09 5.74 2.56
N LEU A 57 11.22 5.36 3.16
CA LEU A 57 11.87 4.09 2.88
C LEU A 57 11.00 2.92 3.34
N SER A 58 10.36 3.01 4.50
CA SER A 58 9.44 1.96 4.99
C SER A 58 8.30 1.70 4.00
N VAL A 59 7.65 2.75 3.50
CA VAL A 59 6.61 2.61 2.47
C VAL A 59 7.18 1.99 1.19
N ALA A 60 8.32 2.48 0.68
CA ALA A 60 8.94 1.94 -0.52
C ALA A 60 9.31 0.45 -0.38
N ILE A 61 9.85 0.05 0.77
CA ILE A 61 10.20 -1.34 1.07
C ILE A 61 8.95 -2.23 1.02
N PHE A 62 7.85 -1.83 1.66
CA PHE A 62 6.61 -2.61 1.61
C PHE A 62 6.07 -2.78 0.19
N TYR A 63 6.12 -1.73 -0.63
CA TYR A 63 5.74 -1.82 -2.04
C TYR A 63 6.64 -2.74 -2.85
N LEU A 64 7.96 -2.68 -2.65
CA LEU A 64 8.91 -3.57 -3.32
C LEU A 64 8.70 -5.02 -2.90
N CYS A 65 8.52 -5.28 -1.59
CA CYS A 65 8.21 -6.62 -1.09
C CYS A 65 6.92 -7.18 -1.71
N GLY A 66 5.87 -6.37 -1.84
CA GLY A 66 4.65 -6.78 -2.54
C GLY A 66 4.87 -7.03 -4.04
N ALA A 67 5.63 -6.17 -4.72
CA ALA A 67 5.93 -6.34 -6.14
C ALA A 67 6.70 -7.66 -6.40
N VAL A 68 7.70 -7.96 -5.57
CA VAL A 68 8.45 -9.23 -5.64
C VAL A 68 7.55 -10.42 -5.34
N SER A 69 6.66 -10.30 -4.35
CA SER A 69 5.71 -11.36 -4.01
C SER A 69 4.74 -11.64 -5.16
N CYS A 70 4.22 -10.59 -5.81
CA CYS A 70 3.38 -10.72 -7.01
C CYS A 70 4.13 -11.36 -8.17
N LEU A 71 5.41 -11.03 -8.38
CA LEU A 71 6.24 -11.67 -9.41
C LEU A 71 6.46 -13.16 -9.10
N MET A 72 6.70 -13.52 -7.84
CA MET A 72 6.84 -14.92 -7.41
C MET A 72 5.55 -15.72 -7.66
N LEU A 73 4.37 -15.10 -7.47
CA LEU A 73 3.08 -15.74 -7.77
C LEU A 73 2.86 -15.99 -9.26
N VAL A 74 3.44 -15.15 -10.13
CA VAL A 74 3.40 -15.36 -11.59
C VAL A 74 4.30 -16.53 -11.99
N LEU A 75 5.50 -16.63 -11.38
CA LEU A 75 6.50 -17.66 -11.72
C LEU A 75 6.16 -19.04 -11.16
N PHE A 76 5.75 -19.11 -9.89
CA PHE A 76 5.50 -20.36 -9.18
C PHE A 76 4.00 -20.55 -9.00
N ARG A 77 3.32 -21.12 -10.00
CA ARG A 77 1.87 -21.41 -9.93
C ARG A 77 1.60 -22.75 -9.25
N ALA A 78 0.56 -22.79 -8.42
CA ALA A 78 0.05 -24.03 -7.79
C ALA A 78 1.12 -24.85 -7.03
N THR A 79 2.04 -24.16 -6.36
CA THR A 79 3.04 -24.77 -5.48
C THR A 79 2.85 -24.29 -4.05
N PHE A 80 3.37 -25.03 -3.09
CA PHE A 80 3.43 -24.60 -1.69
C PHE A 80 4.17 -23.25 -1.53
N LEU A 81 5.18 -23.00 -2.38
CA LEU A 81 5.92 -21.75 -2.41
C LEU A 81 5.03 -20.56 -2.83
N ALA A 82 4.06 -20.79 -3.74
CA ALA A 82 3.06 -19.80 -4.14
C ALA A 82 2.21 -19.35 -2.94
N ASN A 83 1.80 -20.29 -2.09
CA ASN A 83 1.00 -19.97 -0.90
C ASN A 83 1.78 -19.07 0.06
N TRP A 84 3.05 -19.38 0.33
CA TRP A 84 3.89 -18.51 1.17
C TRP A 84 4.13 -17.14 0.53
N ALA A 85 4.41 -17.10 -0.77
CA ALA A 85 4.54 -15.83 -1.51
C ALA A 85 3.26 -15.00 -1.46
N HIS A 86 2.09 -15.64 -1.50
CA HIS A 86 0.80 -14.96 -1.34
C HIS A 86 0.65 -14.36 0.05
N MET A 87 0.94 -15.13 1.11
CA MET A 87 0.86 -14.64 2.49
C MET A 87 1.80 -13.46 2.72
N LEU A 88 3.05 -13.54 2.22
CA LEU A 88 4.03 -12.46 2.29
C LEU A 88 3.58 -11.22 1.50
N GLY A 89 3.04 -11.41 0.29
CA GLY A 89 2.49 -10.32 -0.52
C GLY A 89 1.32 -9.65 0.18
N LYS A 90 0.42 -10.43 0.78
CA LYS A 90 -0.73 -9.91 1.53
C LYS A 90 -0.30 -9.10 2.74
N LEU A 91 0.66 -9.61 3.51
CA LEU A 91 1.26 -8.91 4.64
C LEU A 91 1.90 -7.59 4.19
N ALA A 92 2.74 -7.62 3.14
CA ALA A 92 3.44 -6.45 2.65
C ALA A 92 2.48 -5.37 2.13
N MET A 93 1.42 -5.75 1.40
CA MET A 93 0.44 -4.78 0.88
C MET A 93 -0.47 -4.22 1.98
N SER A 94 -0.81 -5.01 2.99
CA SER A 94 -1.52 -4.52 4.18
C SER A 94 -0.65 -3.50 4.94
N ALA A 95 0.61 -3.84 5.21
CA ALA A 95 1.55 -2.94 5.87
C ALA A 95 1.81 -1.66 5.07
N ALA A 96 1.87 -1.75 3.73
CA ALA A 96 1.95 -0.58 2.86
C ALA A 96 0.74 0.34 3.01
N PHE A 97 -0.47 -0.22 3.08
CA PHE A 97 -1.70 0.55 3.23
C PHE A 97 -1.73 1.31 4.57
N ASP A 98 -1.36 0.63 5.66
CA ASP A 98 -1.25 1.23 7.00
C ASP A 98 -0.18 2.33 7.03
N ALA A 99 0.99 2.08 6.46
CA ALA A 99 2.07 3.06 6.41
C ALA A 99 1.71 4.30 5.60
N ILE A 100 0.98 4.13 4.48
CA ILE A 100 0.50 5.25 3.68
C ILE A 100 -0.56 6.07 4.42
N LEU A 101 -1.45 5.42 5.17
CA LEU A 101 -2.44 6.12 5.99
C LEU A 101 -1.76 7.07 6.98
N VAL A 102 -0.77 6.56 7.71
CA VAL A 102 0.02 7.34 8.67
C VAL A 102 0.84 8.41 7.95
N TYR A 103 1.50 8.07 6.84
CA TYR A 103 2.31 9.05 6.11
C TYR A 103 1.45 10.19 5.52
N SER A 104 0.24 9.89 5.06
CA SER A 104 -0.67 10.89 4.49
C SER A 104 -1.10 11.93 5.53
N ILE A 105 -1.33 11.53 6.79
CA ILE A 105 -1.69 12.50 7.84
C ILE A 105 -0.53 13.42 8.22
N GLU A 106 0.72 13.02 8.00
CA GLU A 106 1.90 13.85 8.26
C GLU A 106 2.16 14.85 7.14
N VAL A 107 1.97 14.41 5.90
CA VAL A 107 2.19 15.26 4.72
C VAL A 107 1.10 16.30 4.56
N PHE A 108 -0.16 15.96 4.87
CA PHE A 108 -1.28 16.89 4.69
C PHE A 108 -1.50 17.76 5.94
N PRO A 109 -1.50 19.10 5.81
CA PRO A 109 -1.73 19.98 6.94
C PRO A 109 -3.19 19.91 7.39
N THR A 110 -3.43 20.12 8.68
CA THR A 110 -4.74 19.91 9.33
C THR A 110 -5.90 20.57 8.61
N ALA A 111 -5.70 21.75 8.02
CA ALA A 111 -6.74 22.51 7.31
C ALA A 111 -7.30 21.80 6.07
N VAL A 112 -6.48 21.04 5.33
CA VAL A 112 -6.90 20.37 4.07
C VAL A 112 -6.84 18.85 4.18
N ARG A 113 -6.34 18.31 5.30
CA ARG A 113 -6.17 16.88 5.54
C ARG A 113 -7.45 16.08 5.32
N GLY A 114 -8.58 16.57 5.84
CA GLY A 114 -9.87 15.88 5.70
C GLY A 114 -10.26 15.68 4.23
N SER A 115 -10.23 16.74 3.43
CA SER A 115 -10.58 16.69 2.01
C SER A 115 -9.57 15.88 1.19
N ALA A 116 -8.26 16.04 1.45
CA ALA A 116 -7.21 15.31 0.75
C ALA A 116 -7.27 13.79 1.02
N MET A 117 -7.48 13.40 2.27
CA MET A 117 -7.67 12.01 2.68
C MET A 117 -8.97 11.43 2.09
N GLY A 118 -10.04 12.22 2.03
CA GLY A 118 -11.29 11.84 1.37
C GLY A 118 -11.10 11.52 -0.11
N LEU A 119 -10.37 12.36 -0.84
CA LEU A 119 -10.04 12.13 -2.26
C LEU A 119 -9.18 10.87 -2.46
N CYS A 120 -8.17 10.67 -1.61
CA CYS A 120 -7.31 9.49 -1.66
C CYS A 120 -8.12 8.20 -1.37
N SER A 121 -8.99 8.24 -0.37
CA SER A 121 -9.88 7.13 -0.01
C SER A 121 -10.88 6.82 -1.13
N ALA A 122 -11.47 7.84 -1.76
CA ALA A 122 -12.35 7.64 -2.92
C ALA A 122 -11.63 6.90 -4.06
N MET A 123 -10.39 7.30 -4.38
CA MET A 123 -9.58 6.60 -5.38
C MET A 123 -9.23 5.17 -4.98
N ALA A 124 -8.97 4.92 -3.70
CA ALA A 124 -8.78 3.56 -3.20
C ALA A 124 -10.05 2.70 -3.35
N ARG A 125 -11.25 3.28 -3.17
CA ARG A 125 -12.51 2.56 -3.39
C ARG A 125 -12.75 2.25 -4.87
N VAL A 126 -12.41 3.18 -5.77
CA VAL A 126 -12.44 2.91 -7.22
C VAL A 126 -11.51 1.73 -7.57
N ALA A 127 -10.29 1.72 -7.05
CA ALA A 127 -9.37 0.59 -7.20
C ALA A 127 -9.96 -0.74 -6.67
N ALA A 128 -10.61 -0.71 -5.51
CA ALA A 128 -11.26 -1.89 -4.92
C ALA A 128 -12.37 -2.45 -5.81
N MET A 129 -13.18 -1.58 -6.44
CA MET A 129 -14.22 -1.97 -7.38
C MET A 129 -13.66 -2.54 -8.69
N LEU A 130 -12.49 -2.07 -9.12
CA LEU A 130 -11.80 -2.58 -10.32
C LEU A 130 -11.15 -3.95 -10.07
N ALA A 131 -10.72 -4.26 -8.85
CA ALA A 131 -10.04 -5.52 -8.52
C ALA A 131 -10.79 -6.79 -8.99
N PRO A 132 -12.08 -7.00 -8.69
CA PRO A 132 -12.82 -8.19 -9.16
C PRO A 132 -13.02 -8.18 -10.68
N VAL A 133 -13.27 -7.01 -11.30
CA VAL A 133 -13.43 -6.89 -12.76
C VAL A 133 -12.16 -7.33 -13.48
N VAL A 134 -10.99 -6.92 -12.99
CA VAL A 134 -9.70 -7.32 -13.56
C VAL A 134 -9.48 -8.83 -13.40
N LEU A 135 -9.86 -9.42 -12.26
CA LEU A 135 -9.75 -10.86 -12.04
C LEU A 135 -10.63 -11.65 -13.02
N GLU A 136 -11.87 -11.22 -13.24
CA GLU A 136 -12.80 -11.90 -14.14
C GLU A 136 -12.41 -11.77 -15.62
N LEU A 137 -12.00 -10.57 -16.07
CA LEU A 137 -11.69 -10.33 -17.48
C LEU A 137 -10.30 -10.83 -17.90
N CYS A 138 -9.30 -10.68 -17.04
CA CYS A 138 -7.90 -10.92 -17.41
C CYS A 138 -7.32 -12.19 -16.77
N GLY A 139 -8.01 -12.75 -15.77
CA GLY A 139 -7.54 -13.91 -15.03
C GLY A 139 -6.38 -13.61 -14.06
N MET A 140 -6.05 -14.62 -13.26
CA MET A 140 -5.10 -14.51 -12.15
C MET A 140 -3.71 -14.01 -12.57
N THR A 141 -3.13 -14.55 -13.65
CA THR A 141 -1.73 -14.25 -13.99
C THR A 141 -1.54 -12.78 -14.38
N ILE A 142 -2.45 -12.26 -15.21
CA ILE A 142 -2.39 -10.87 -15.68
C ILE A 142 -2.65 -9.92 -14.53
N MET A 143 -3.59 -10.27 -13.65
CA MET A 143 -3.88 -9.51 -12.43
C MET A 143 -2.64 -9.38 -11.52
N HIS A 144 -1.94 -10.48 -11.20
CA HIS A 144 -0.72 -10.42 -10.39
C HIS A 144 0.39 -9.61 -11.06
N LEU A 145 0.54 -9.73 -12.39
CA LEU A 145 1.51 -8.93 -13.15
C LEU A 145 1.17 -7.44 -13.08
N LEU A 146 -0.09 -7.07 -13.30
CA LEU A 146 -0.56 -5.69 -13.22
C LEU A 146 -0.29 -5.09 -11.85
N PHE A 147 -0.57 -5.82 -10.78
CA PHE A 147 -0.28 -5.35 -9.42
C PHE A 147 1.21 -5.25 -9.14
N GLY A 148 2.00 -6.23 -9.59
CA GLY A 148 3.46 -6.19 -9.46
C GLY A 148 4.05 -4.95 -10.14
N CYS A 149 3.63 -4.66 -11.37
CA CYS A 149 4.06 -3.47 -12.11
C CYS A 149 3.61 -2.18 -11.41
N MET A 150 2.35 -2.11 -10.98
CA MET A 150 1.83 -0.93 -10.28
C MET A 150 2.52 -0.69 -8.94
N ALA A 151 2.79 -1.74 -8.17
CA ALA A 151 3.51 -1.67 -6.91
C ALA A 151 4.97 -1.24 -7.13
N ALA A 152 5.64 -1.72 -8.19
CA ALA A 152 6.98 -1.27 -8.55
C ALA A 152 7.01 0.21 -8.97
N CYS A 153 6.05 0.65 -9.79
CA CYS A 153 5.88 2.06 -10.16
C CYS A 153 5.60 2.93 -8.93
N ALA A 154 4.78 2.45 -7.99
CA ALA A 154 4.48 3.12 -6.74
C ALA A 154 5.72 3.26 -5.84
N ALA A 155 6.54 2.19 -5.72
CA ALA A 155 7.82 2.25 -5.02
C ALA A 155 8.78 3.28 -5.65
N MET A 156 8.88 3.30 -6.98
CA MET A 156 9.70 4.26 -7.70
C MET A 156 9.21 5.70 -7.49
N ALA A 157 7.90 5.92 -7.59
CA ALA A 157 7.29 7.23 -7.33
C ALA A 157 7.48 7.68 -5.88
N CYS A 158 7.44 6.74 -4.93
CA CYS A 158 7.77 6.97 -3.52
C CYS A 158 9.23 7.44 -3.38
N PHE A 159 10.17 6.76 -4.03
CA PHE A 159 11.61 7.05 -3.99
C PHE A 159 12.03 8.34 -4.74
N LEU A 160 11.23 8.84 -5.67
CA LEU A 160 11.52 10.07 -6.40
C LEU A 160 10.75 11.30 -5.88
N GLY A 161 9.48 11.14 -5.47
CA GLY A 161 8.57 12.28 -5.30
C GLY A 161 8.16 12.62 -3.87
N LEU A 162 8.42 11.76 -2.88
CA LEU A 162 7.95 11.98 -1.51
C LEU A 162 9.00 12.68 -0.64
N PRO A 163 8.64 13.75 0.11
CA PRO A 163 9.52 14.35 1.09
C PRO A 163 9.68 13.44 2.32
N GLU A 164 10.88 13.39 2.89
CA GLU A 164 11.13 12.66 4.13
C GLU A 164 10.45 13.39 5.31
N THR A 165 9.51 12.75 6.00
CA THR A 165 8.82 13.32 7.18
C THR A 165 9.41 12.86 8.51
N SER A 166 10.38 11.93 8.48
CA SER A 166 10.98 11.37 9.68
C SER A 166 11.68 12.43 10.54
N GLY A 167 11.37 12.45 11.84
CA GLY A 167 12.01 13.32 12.83
C GLY A 167 11.52 14.78 12.88
N GLN A 168 10.51 15.16 12.08
CA GLN A 168 9.90 16.49 12.17
C GLN A 168 8.69 16.50 13.09
N SER A 169 8.58 17.52 13.94
CA SER A 169 7.38 17.72 14.75
C SER A 169 6.19 18.08 13.87
N LEU A 170 5.06 17.42 14.07
CA LEU A 170 3.80 17.72 13.37
C LEU A 170 3.38 19.19 13.51
N LYS A 171 3.78 19.87 14.58
CA LYS A 171 3.50 21.30 14.78
C LYS A 171 4.29 22.18 13.80
N SER A 172 5.60 21.94 13.65
CA SER A 172 6.43 22.77 12.76
C SER A 172 6.05 22.58 11.29
N GLN A 173 5.62 21.37 10.90
CA GLN A 173 5.12 21.09 9.57
C GLN A 173 3.80 21.80 9.27
N ASN A 174 2.86 21.76 10.22
CA ASN A 174 1.59 22.47 10.09
C ASN A 174 1.77 24.00 10.03
N GLU A 175 2.68 24.56 10.83
CA GLU A 175 3.00 25.99 10.81
C GLU A 175 3.62 26.41 9.47
N THR A 176 4.60 25.66 8.96
CA THR A 176 5.23 25.92 7.66
C THR A 176 4.23 25.84 6.51
N ALA A 177 3.35 24.83 6.53
CA ALA A 177 2.33 24.66 5.51
C ALA A 177 1.24 25.75 5.58
N SER A 178 0.88 26.19 6.79
CA SER A 178 -0.08 27.28 7.00
C SER A 178 0.48 28.62 6.53
N ALA A 179 1.77 28.88 6.76
CA ALA A 179 2.45 30.08 6.27
C ALA A 179 2.46 30.15 4.74
N LYS A 180 2.77 29.04 4.06
CA LYS A 180 2.73 28.96 2.57
C LYS A 180 1.32 29.15 2.01
N LEU A 181 0.30 28.62 2.68
CA LEU A 181 -1.10 28.82 2.30
C LEU A 181 -1.53 30.27 2.48
N GLN A 182 -1.03 30.97 3.51
CA GLN A 182 -1.30 32.40 3.70
C GLN A 182 -0.62 33.25 2.62
N GLU A 183 0.65 32.98 2.28
CA GLU A 183 1.34 33.65 1.17
C GLU A 183 0.62 33.47 -0.17
N SER A 184 0.20 32.23 -0.48
CA SER A 184 -0.59 31.91 -1.68
C SER A 184 -1.95 32.62 -1.73
N ARG A 185 -2.49 33.04 -0.59
CA ARG A 185 -3.78 33.75 -0.52
C ARG A 185 -3.62 35.27 -0.59
N SER A 186 -2.40 35.75 -0.35
CA SER A 186 -2.03 37.18 -0.44
C SER A 186 -1.42 37.58 -1.78
N ALA A 187 -1.05 36.62 -2.63
CA ALA A 187 -0.66 36.81 -4.02
C ALA A 187 -1.86 36.63 -4.95
#